data_AF-A0A7Z8QC58-F1
#
_entry.id   AF-A0A7Z8QC58-F1
#
_cell.length_a   1.000
_cell.length_b   1.000
_cell.length_c   1.000
_cell.angle_alpha   90.00
_cell.angle_beta   90.00
_cell.angle_gamma   90.00
#
_symmetry.space_group_name_H-M   'P 1'
#
loop_
_entity.id
_entity.type
_entity.pdbx_description
1 polymer ?
#
loop_
_entity_poly.entity_id
_entity_poly.type
_entity_poly.pdbx_seq_one_letter_code
_entity_poly.pdbx_strand_id
1 'polypeptide(L)'
;MKNLKLIAIAAILLTSSMASAEVSIISRANCFPPGGIDLGNESISWEVGKAHWLRVQSKHSMGGRERHTRTTGWEYTWNNNYTAHKDTISQRLWSVKGTHWGWDSKEGTEFVIGYTSTDNCNF
;
A
#
# COMPACT_ATOMS: atom_id res chain seq x y z
N MET A 1 15.99 -14.40 56.52
CA MET A 1 15.36 -13.45 55.56
C MET A 1 15.31 -14.13 54.19
N LYS A 2 14.26 -14.92 53.96
CA LYS A 2 13.98 -15.62 52.71
C LYS A 2 12.71 -14.98 52.12
N ASN A 3 12.61 -14.98 50.78
CA ASN A 3 11.38 -14.68 50.01
C ASN A 3 11.15 -13.21 49.61
N LEU A 4 12.03 -12.63 48.79
CA LEU A 4 11.72 -11.37 48.09
C LEU A 4 12.39 -11.19 46.72
N LYS A 5 12.89 -12.26 46.09
CA LYS A 5 13.59 -12.17 44.78
C LYS A 5 12.90 -12.90 43.62
N LEU A 6 11.70 -13.45 43.82
CA LEU A 6 11.02 -14.30 42.82
C LEU A 6 9.92 -13.59 42.02
N ILE A 7 9.63 -12.31 42.27
CA ILE A 7 8.52 -11.59 41.59
C ILE A 7 9.02 -10.76 40.38
N ALA A 8 10.31 -10.47 40.28
CA ALA A 8 10.84 -9.59 39.24
C ALA A 8 11.08 -10.26 37.87
N ILE A 9 10.99 -11.60 37.76
CA ILE A 9 11.30 -12.33 36.52
C ILE A 9 10.02 -12.63 35.70
N ALA A 10 8.83 -12.56 36.30
CA ALA A 10 7.57 -12.82 35.61
C ALA A 10 7.06 -11.64 34.75
N ALA A 11 7.62 -10.43 34.93
CA ALA A 11 7.15 -9.22 34.23
C ALA A 11 7.86 -8.95 32.88
N ILE A 12 8.88 -9.73 32.51
CA ILE A 12 9.66 -9.51 31.28
C ILE A 12 9.06 -10.25 30.06
N LEU A 13 7.95 -10.98 30.24
CA LEU A 13 7.32 -11.79 29.19
C LEU A 13 6.07 -11.15 28.54
N LEU A 14 5.77 -9.87 28.81
CA LEU A 14 4.61 -9.17 28.24
C LEU A 14 5.00 -8.00 27.33
N THR A 15 5.81 -8.21 26.30
CA THR A 15 5.86 -7.29 25.15
C THR A 15 6.24 -7.98 23.84
N SER A 16 5.77 -9.21 23.60
CA SER A 16 5.56 -9.62 22.20
C SER A 16 4.25 -9.00 21.74
N SER A 17 4.25 -7.68 21.56
CA SER A 17 3.26 -7.03 20.70
C SER A 17 3.28 -7.83 19.41
N MET A 18 2.16 -8.46 19.08
CA MET A 18 1.99 -9.13 17.80
C MET A 18 2.35 -8.10 16.76
N ALA A 19 3.52 -8.26 16.13
CA ALA A 19 3.82 -7.56 14.91
C ALA A 19 2.73 -8.04 13.95
N SER A 20 1.69 -7.22 13.78
CA SER A 20 0.81 -7.35 12.63
C SER A 20 1.77 -7.39 11.46
N ALA A 21 1.83 -8.51 10.75
CA ALA A 21 2.57 -8.57 9.51
C ALA A 21 2.12 -7.36 8.69
N GLU A 22 3.07 -6.45 8.45
CA GLU A 22 2.76 -5.11 7.98
C GLU A 22 2.58 -5.22 6.46
N VAL A 23 1.33 -5.09 6.00
CA VAL A 23 1.04 -5.04 4.56
C VAL A 23 1.85 -3.89 3.97
N SER A 24 2.76 -4.22 3.06
CA SER A 24 3.61 -3.25 2.38
C SER A 24 2.80 -2.48 1.35
N ILE A 25 3.03 -1.18 1.23
CA ILE A 25 2.32 -0.30 0.30
C ILE A 25 3.30 0.59 -0.47
N ILE A 26 3.05 0.80 -1.77
CA ILE A 26 3.86 1.68 -2.62
C ILE A 26 3.02 2.35 -3.73
N SER A 27 3.44 3.53 -4.18
CA SER A 27 3.04 4.09 -5.48
C SER A 27 4.22 4.16 -6.44
N ARG A 28 3.99 3.96 -7.73
CA ARG A 28 4.98 4.09 -8.82
C ARG A 28 4.45 5.00 -9.93
N ALA A 29 5.23 6.02 -10.30
CA ALA A 29 5.00 6.82 -11.50
C ALA A 29 6.00 6.36 -12.57
N ASN A 30 5.61 5.41 -13.42
CA ASN A 30 6.46 4.88 -14.47
C ASN A 30 6.33 5.79 -15.70
N CYS A 31 7.37 6.58 -15.95
CA CYS A 31 7.40 7.54 -17.04
C CYS A 31 8.42 7.14 -18.11
N PHE A 32 7.94 6.72 -19.27
CA PHE A 32 8.68 6.37 -20.47
C PHE A 32 8.98 7.57 -21.38
N PRO A 33 10.07 7.50 -22.15
CA PRO A 33 10.24 8.39 -23.30
C PRO A 33 9.10 8.22 -24.32
N PRO A 34 8.79 9.24 -25.13
CA PRO A 34 7.84 9.11 -26.24
C PRO A 34 8.20 7.90 -27.13
N GLY A 35 7.23 7.01 -27.38
CA GLY A 35 7.41 5.78 -28.15
C GLY A 35 7.88 4.55 -27.35
N GLY A 36 8.14 4.68 -26.05
CA GLY A 36 8.39 3.54 -25.15
C GLY A 36 7.12 2.77 -24.78
N ILE A 37 7.30 1.52 -24.31
CA ILE A 37 6.21 0.69 -23.79
C ILE A 37 5.81 1.20 -22.40
N ASP A 38 4.54 1.57 -22.24
CA ASP A 38 3.94 2.00 -20.98
C ASP A 38 3.81 0.81 -19.99
N LEU A 39 4.63 0.79 -18.93
CA LEU A 39 4.49 -0.16 -17.80
C LEU A 39 3.48 0.32 -16.73
N GLY A 40 2.80 1.44 -16.97
CA GLY A 40 1.67 1.93 -16.19
C GLY A 40 2.03 2.58 -14.86
N ASN A 41 1.25 3.58 -14.48
CA ASN A 41 1.33 4.23 -13.18
C ASN A 41 0.50 3.45 -12.16
N GLU A 42 0.99 3.27 -10.93
CA GLU A 42 0.43 2.27 -10.02
C GLU A 42 0.38 2.68 -8.55
N SER A 43 -0.60 2.16 -7.83
CA SER A 43 -0.56 2.02 -6.37
C SER A 43 -0.80 0.55 -6.01
N ILE A 44 0.02 0.01 -5.11
CA ILE A 44 0.09 -1.42 -4.81
C ILE A 44 0.13 -1.66 -3.31
N SER A 45 -0.65 -2.62 -2.83
CA SER A 45 -0.50 -3.25 -1.51
C SER A 45 -0.03 -4.69 -1.70
N TRP A 46 0.95 -5.15 -0.93
CA TRP A 46 1.33 -6.56 -0.93
C TRP A 46 1.83 -7.04 0.43
N GLU A 47 1.63 -8.32 0.71
CA GLU A 47 2.25 -9.02 1.83
C GLU A 47 2.74 -10.39 1.35
N VAL A 48 4.00 -10.72 1.66
CA VAL A 48 4.57 -11.99 1.22
C VAL A 48 4.10 -13.10 2.16
N GLY A 49 3.45 -14.13 1.59
CA GLY A 49 3.10 -15.35 2.30
C GLY A 49 1.75 -15.34 3.01
N LYS A 50 0.95 -14.26 2.89
CA LYS A 50 -0.38 -14.18 3.48
C LYS A 50 -1.33 -13.34 2.64
N ALA A 51 -2.55 -13.85 2.44
CA ALA A 51 -3.62 -13.13 1.74
C ALA A 51 -4.51 -12.36 2.72
N HIS A 52 -4.91 -11.17 2.30
CA HIS A 52 -5.78 -10.25 3.01
C HIS A 52 -6.91 -9.80 2.08
N TRP A 53 -8.02 -9.36 2.65
CA TRP A 53 -8.98 -8.56 1.89
C TRP A 53 -8.38 -7.17 1.74
N LEU A 54 -7.96 -6.85 0.52
CA LEU A 54 -7.27 -5.61 0.17
C LEU A 54 -8.09 -4.83 -0.84
N ARG A 55 -8.00 -3.52 -0.75
CA ARG A 55 -8.52 -2.57 -1.73
C ARG A 55 -7.55 -1.42 -1.87
N VAL A 56 -7.37 -0.94 -3.09
CA VAL A 56 -6.50 0.20 -3.38
C VAL A 56 -7.26 1.21 -4.23
N GLN A 57 -7.10 2.50 -3.90
CA GLN A 57 -7.52 3.61 -4.74
C GLN A 57 -6.28 4.36 -5.15
N SER A 58 -6.14 4.58 -6.44
CA SER A 58 -5.04 5.28 -7.04
C SER A 58 -5.55 6.52 -7.77
N LYS A 59 -5.06 7.70 -7.36
CA LYS A 59 -5.32 8.98 -8.02
C LYS A 59 -4.11 9.35 -8.86
N HIS A 60 -4.33 9.58 -10.15
CA HIS A 60 -3.27 9.90 -11.10
C HIS A 60 -3.48 11.32 -11.61
N SER A 61 -2.46 12.16 -11.47
CA SER A 61 -2.47 13.55 -11.89
C SER A 61 -1.26 13.87 -12.78
N MET A 62 -1.43 14.85 -13.66
CA MET A 62 -0.37 15.32 -14.56
C MET A 62 -0.31 16.84 -14.52
N GLY A 63 0.84 17.41 -14.16
CA GLY A 63 1.00 18.87 -14.06
C GLY A 63 0.02 19.52 -13.07
N GLY A 64 -0.25 18.83 -11.95
CA GLY A 64 -1.18 19.28 -10.90
C GLY A 64 -2.66 19.07 -11.20
N ARG A 65 -3.04 18.59 -12.39
CA ARG A 65 -4.44 18.29 -12.75
C ARG A 65 -4.72 16.80 -12.62
N GLU A 66 -5.80 16.43 -11.92
CA GLU A 66 -6.26 15.04 -11.88
C GLU A 66 -6.64 14.58 -13.28
N ARG A 67 -6.14 13.41 -13.69
CA ARG A 67 -6.48 12.77 -14.96
C ARG A 67 -7.54 11.71 -14.75
N HIS A 68 -7.30 10.84 -13.78
CA HIS A 68 -8.24 9.79 -13.42
C HIS A 68 -8.01 9.31 -11.99
N THR A 69 -9.10 8.91 -11.34
CA THR A 69 -9.11 8.20 -10.07
C THR A 69 -9.70 6.83 -10.31
N ARG A 70 -9.04 5.81 -9.76
CA ARG A 70 -9.43 4.41 -9.95
C ARG A 70 -9.34 3.67 -8.64
N THR A 71 -10.26 2.75 -8.44
CA THR A 71 -10.36 1.99 -7.20
C THR A 71 -10.62 0.54 -7.53
N THR A 72 -9.84 -0.37 -6.94
CA THR A 72 -10.09 -1.80 -7.05
C THR A 72 -11.36 -2.18 -6.27
N GLY A 73 -11.91 -3.35 -6.56
CA GLY A 73 -12.82 -4.01 -5.63
C GLY A 73 -12.08 -4.44 -4.35
N TRP A 74 -12.84 -4.94 -3.38
CA TRP A 74 -12.29 -5.75 -2.30
C TRP A 74 -11.93 -7.13 -2.85
N GLU A 75 -10.67 -7.51 -2.71
CA GLU A 75 -10.18 -8.80 -3.21
C GLU A 75 -9.37 -9.50 -2.13
N TYR A 76 -9.59 -10.80 -1.96
CA TYR A 76 -8.79 -11.62 -1.06
C TYR A 76 -7.51 -12.06 -1.76
N THR A 77 -6.44 -11.31 -1.55
CA THR A 77 -5.17 -11.48 -2.27
C THR A 77 -3.99 -11.13 -1.39
N TRP A 78 -2.81 -11.66 -1.73
CA TRP A 78 -1.54 -11.29 -1.12
C TRP A 78 -0.90 -10.08 -1.84
N ASN A 79 -1.41 -9.71 -3.02
CA ASN A 79 -0.98 -8.54 -3.78
C ASN A 79 -2.20 -7.94 -4.50
N ASN A 80 -2.51 -6.70 -4.19
CA ASN A 80 -3.52 -5.92 -4.88
C ASN A 80 -2.88 -4.67 -5.47
N ASN A 81 -2.93 -4.53 -6.79
CA ASN A 81 -2.46 -3.36 -7.49
C ASN A 81 -3.56 -2.77 -8.38
N TYR A 82 -3.47 -1.46 -8.60
CA TYR A 82 -4.13 -0.85 -9.73
C TYR A 82 -3.11 -0.19 -10.64
N THR A 83 -3.17 -0.53 -11.93
CA THR A 83 -2.33 0.04 -12.99
C THR A 83 -3.20 0.86 -13.93
N ALA A 84 -2.91 2.15 -14.03
CA ALA A 84 -3.45 2.97 -15.11
C ALA A 84 -2.66 2.66 -16.39
N HIS A 85 -3.33 2.04 -17.38
CA HIS A 85 -2.75 1.77 -18.69
C HIS A 85 -3.20 2.80 -19.74
N LYS A 86 -2.23 3.21 -20.58
CA LYS A 86 -2.39 3.87 -21.87
C LYS A 86 -2.95 5.29 -21.84
N ASP A 87 -2.14 6.22 -21.32
CA ASP A 87 -2.18 7.59 -21.81
C ASP A 87 -0.90 7.85 -22.63
N THR A 88 -1.03 8.03 -23.95
CA THR A 88 0.08 8.20 -24.91
C THR A 88 0.82 9.54 -24.79
N ILE A 89 0.78 10.21 -23.64
CA ILE A 89 1.21 11.60 -23.50
C ILE A 89 2.43 11.72 -22.57
N SER A 90 3.51 12.24 -23.17
CA SER A 90 4.76 12.79 -22.61
C SER A 90 4.86 12.92 -21.08
N GLN A 91 5.93 12.34 -20.54
CA GLN A 91 5.94 11.67 -19.24
C GLN A 91 6.89 12.34 -18.24
N ARG A 92 6.63 13.59 -17.84
CA ARG A 92 7.54 14.29 -16.91
C ARG A 92 6.88 14.98 -15.72
N LEU A 93 5.57 14.82 -15.55
CA LEU A 93 4.80 15.52 -14.52
C LEU A 93 3.74 14.64 -13.87
N TRP A 94 3.89 13.32 -13.96
CA TRP A 94 2.94 12.39 -13.36
C TRP A 94 3.14 12.34 -11.84
N SER A 95 2.03 12.44 -11.12
CA SER A 95 1.94 12.15 -9.70
C SER A 95 0.90 11.06 -9.50
N VAL A 96 1.23 10.08 -8.67
CA VAL A 96 0.32 9.01 -8.24
C VAL A 96 0.18 9.07 -6.73
N LYS A 97 -1.05 9.02 -6.25
CA LYS A 97 -1.36 8.95 -4.81
C LYS A 97 -2.26 7.75 -4.54
N GLY A 98 -1.79 6.86 -3.68
CA GLY A 98 -2.49 5.65 -3.27
C GLY A 98 -3.13 5.80 -1.89
N THR A 99 -4.37 5.34 -1.76
CA THR A 99 -4.96 4.98 -0.46
C THR A 99 -5.15 3.47 -0.44
N HIS A 100 -4.73 2.85 0.66
CA HIS A 100 -4.70 1.40 0.81
C HIS A 100 -5.57 1.00 2.00
N TRP A 101 -6.49 0.05 1.77
CA TRP A 101 -7.39 -0.42 2.81
C TRP A 101 -7.29 -1.93 3.01
N GLY A 102 -7.55 -2.34 4.24
CA GLY A 102 -7.75 -3.71 4.66
C GLY A 102 -9.14 -3.91 5.22
N TRP A 103 -9.62 -5.14 5.20
CA TRP A 103 -10.90 -5.51 5.82
C TRP A 103 -10.67 -6.55 6.92
N ASP A 104 -11.18 -6.28 8.11
CA ASP A 104 -11.24 -7.27 9.20
C ASP A 104 -12.54 -8.06 9.08
N SER A 105 -12.44 -9.34 8.75
CA SER A 105 -13.62 -10.20 8.59
C SER A 105 -14.31 -10.58 9.90
N LYS A 106 -13.61 -10.50 11.05
CA LYS A 106 -14.21 -10.77 12.38
C LYS A 106 -15.00 -9.58 12.87
N GLU A 107 -14.48 -8.37 12.65
CA GLU A 107 -15.13 -7.13 13.06
C GLU A 107 -16.13 -6.61 12.01
N GLY A 108 -16.01 -7.06 10.76
CA GLY A 108 -16.87 -6.61 9.66
C GLY A 108 -16.60 -5.16 9.25
N THR A 109 -15.38 -4.68 9.48
CA THR A 109 -14.99 -3.27 9.34
C THR A 109 -13.86 -3.11 8.33
N GLU A 110 -13.92 -2.06 7.52
CA GLU A 110 -12.77 -1.60 6.74
C GLU A 110 -11.88 -0.69 7.59
N PHE A 111 -10.57 -0.77 7.35
CA PHE A 111 -9.58 0.09 7.96
C PHE A 111 -8.55 0.57 6.92
N VAL A 112 -7.94 1.71 7.18
CA VAL A 112 -6.86 2.24 6.34
C VAL A 112 -5.56 1.58 6.75
N ILE A 113 -4.90 0.90 5.81
CA ILE A 113 -3.54 0.39 5.97
C ILE A 113 -2.56 1.57 5.91
N GLY A 114 -2.74 2.44 4.92
CA GLY A 114 -1.93 3.66 4.81
C GLY A 114 -2.13 4.40 3.49
N TYR A 115 -1.23 5.36 3.27
CA TYR A 115 -1.24 6.23 2.09
C TYR A 115 0.15 6.26 1.46
N THR A 116 0.18 6.36 0.14
CA THR A 116 1.42 6.43 -0.65
C THR A 116 1.34 7.58 -1.64
N SER A 117 2.48 8.12 -2.01
CA SER A 117 2.57 9.11 -3.08
C SER A 117 3.92 9.04 -3.78
N THR A 118 3.91 9.24 -5.09
CA THR A 118 5.11 9.47 -5.88
C THR A 118 4.83 10.57 -6.89
N ASP A 119 5.71 11.57 -6.91
CA ASP A 119 5.70 12.74 -7.79
C ASP A 119 6.83 12.70 -8.82
N ASN A 120 7.75 11.76 -8.64
CA ASN A 120 8.89 11.57 -9.50
C ASN A 120 8.68 10.37 -10.42
N CYS A 121 8.99 10.61 -11.69
CA CYS A 121 9.13 9.59 -12.70
C CYS A 121 10.28 8.64 -12.34
N ASN A 122 9.97 7.35 -12.17
CA ASN A 122 11.00 6.31 -12.16
C ASN A 122 11.50 6.15 -13.60
N PHE A 123 12.75 6.54 -13.86
CA PHE A 123 13.47 6.29 -15.12
C PHE A 123 14.30 5.02 -15.02
#